data_AF-A0AA37RVI9-F1
#
_entry.id   AF-A0AA37RVI9-F1
#
_cell.length_a   1.000
_cell.length_b   1.000
_cell.length_c   1.000
_cell.angle_alpha   90.00
_cell.angle_beta   90.00
_cell.angle_gamma   90.00
#
_symmetry.space_group_name_H-M   'P 1'
#
loop_
_entity.id
_entity.type
_entity.pdbx_description
1 polymer ?
#
loop_
_entity_poly.entity_id
_entity_poly.type
_entity_poly.pdbx_seq_one_letter_code
_entity_poly.pdbx_strand_id
1 'polypeptide(L)' 'METKQTKETFYIARVGTTTDWEYGTFKNGTYTPVKRVGSYQEALALAEAREKQTD' A
#
# COMPACT_ATOMS: atom_id res chain seq x y z
N MET A 1 27.35 -5.67 8.03
CA MET A 1 25.96 -5.86 8.50
C MET A 1 25.07 -5.35 7.39
N GLU A 2 24.63 -6.24 6.51
CA GLU A 2 23.77 -5.85 5.39
C GLU A 2 22.34 -5.72 5.91
N THR A 3 21.88 -4.48 6.09
CA THR A 3 20.46 -4.19 6.25
C THR A 3 19.78 -4.62 4.96
N LYS A 4 19.19 -5.83 4.95
CA LYS A 4 18.25 -6.22 3.89
C LYS A 4 17.08 -5.26 3.98
N GLN A 5 17.16 -4.15 3.24
CA GLN A 5 16.02 -3.28 3.00
C GLN A 5 15.01 -4.13 2.23
N THR A 6 14.13 -4.80 2.97
CA THR A 6 12.97 -5.45 2.40
C THR A 6 12.15 -4.32 1.82
N LYS A 7 12.28 -4.07 0.52
CA LYS A 7 11.38 -3.18 -0.22
C LYS A 7 9.96 -3.66 0.08
N GLU A 8 9.27 -2.94 0.95
CA GLU A 8 7.86 -3.19 1.23
C GLU A 8 7.10 -2.71 -0.01
N THR A 9 6.69 -3.63 -0.86
CA THR A 9 5.87 -3.30 -2.02
C THR A 9 4.45 -3.01 -1.56
N PHE A 10 3.98 -1.79 -1.84
CA PHE A 10 2.60 -1.39 -1.57
C PHE A 10 1.73 -1.71 -2.79
N TYR A 11 0.52 -2.18 -2.53
CA TYR A 11 -0.46 -2.57 -3.53
C TYR A 11 -1.77 -1.84 -3.29
N ILE A 12 -2.35 -1.33 -4.37
CA ILE A 12 -3.64 -0.64 -4.37
C ILE A 12 -4.72 -1.64 -4.80
N ALA A 13 -5.76 -1.79 -3.99
CA ALA A 13 -6.90 -2.64 -4.26
C ALA A 13 -8.21 -1.85 -4.19
N ARG A 14 -9.23 -2.30 -4.93
CA ARG A 14 -10.61 -1.88 -4.70
C ARG A 14 -11.24 -2.78 -3.64
N VAL A 15 -12.06 -2.19 -2.78
CA VAL A 15 -12.67 -2.92 -1.64
C VAL A 15 -14.13 -2.54 -1.54
N GLY A 16 -15.04 -3.51 -1.64
CA GLY A 16 -16.47 -3.21 -1.49
C GLY A 16 -17.06 -2.46 -2.70
N THR A 17 -17.76 -1.35 -2.44
CA THR A 17 -18.51 -0.58 -3.45
C THR A 17 -17.59 0.27 -4.34
N THR A 18 -18.06 0.60 -5.55
CA THR A 18 -17.31 1.12 -6.71
C THR A 18 -16.34 2.29 -6.45
N THR A 19 -16.47 2.99 -5.32
CA THR A 19 -15.70 4.19 -4.94
C THR A 19 -14.62 3.94 -3.89
N ASP A 20 -14.63 2.80 -3.22
CA ASP A 20 -13.71 2.52 -2.12
C ASP A 20 -12.40 1.90 -2.63
N TRP A 21 -11.30 2.56 -2.32
CA TRP A 21 -9.94 2.11 -2.64
C TRP A 21 -9.16 1.92 -1.35
N GLU A 22 -8.23 0.99 -1.32
CA GLU A 22 -7.29 0.87 -0.19
C GLU A 22 -5.89 0.57 -0.71
N TYR A 23 -4.89 0.96 0.07
CA TYR A 23 -3.53 0.50 -0.15
C TYR A 23 -3.09 -0.35 1.02
N GLY A 24 -2.24 -1.32 0.73
CA GLY A 24 -1.79 -2.32 1.68
C GLY A 24 -0.48 -2.93 1.25
N THR A 25 0.05 -3.84 2.05
CA THR A 25 1.25 -4.61 1.72
C THR A 25 0.88 -6.06 1.45
N PHE A 26 1.58 -6.66 0.50
CA PHE A 26 1.44 -8.09 0.26
C PHE A 26 2.63 -8.80 0.86
N LYS A 27 2.39 -9.63 1.88
CA LYS A 27 3.45 -10.36 2.57
C LYS A 27 3.03 -11.81 2.72
N ASN A 28 3.91 -12.72 2.29
CA ASN A 28 3.72 -14.17 2.43
C ASN A 28 2.35 -14.66 1.89
N GLY A 29 1.96 -14.21 0.69
CA GLY A 29 0.69 -14.62 0.09
C GLY A 29 -0.55 -13.90 0.63
N THR A 30 -0.38 -13.02 1.62
CA THR A 30 -1.50 -12.34 2.30
C THR A 30 -1.48 -10.85 2.02
N TYR A 31 -2.61 -10.31 1.60
CA TYR A 31 -2.83 -8.86 1.52
C TYR A 31 -3.22 -8.32 2.89
N THR A 32 -2.41 -7.40 3.41
CA THR A 32 -2.72 -6.68 4.65
C THR A 32 -3.07 -5.23 4.28
N PRO A 33 -4.35 -4.83 4.40
CA PRO A 33 -4.74 -3.46 4.14
C PRO A 33 -4.13 -2.53 5.20
N VAL A 34 -3.53 -1.43 4.75
CA VAL A 34 -2.95 -0.40 5.64
C VAL A 34 -3.97 0.71 5.87
N LYS A 35 -4.60 1.21 4.80
CA LYS A 35 -5.61 2.27 4.89
C LYS A 35 -6.54 2.29 3.68
N ARG A 36 -7.82 2.48 3.98
CA ARG A 36 -8.89 2.74 3.00
C ARG A 36 -9.08 4.23 2.75
N VAL A 37 -9.36 4.58 1.52
CA VAL A 37 -9.55 5.93 0.98
C VAL A 37 -10.71 5.94 -0.02
N GLY A 38 -11.22 7.13 -0.31
CA GLY A 38 -12.38 7.30 -1.19
C GLY A 38 -12.02 7.37 -2.68
N SER A 39 -10.74 7.26 -3.04
CA SER A 39 -10.28 7.44 -4.43
C SER A 39 -8.91 6.81 -4.69
N TYR A 40 -8.70 6.34 -5.92
CA TYR A 40 -7.43 5.77 -6.37
C TYR A 40 -6.25 6.74 -6.21
N GLN A 41 -6.45 8.02 -6.51
CA GLN A 41 -5.41 9.05 -6.41
C GLN A 41 -4.91 9.21 -4.97
N GLU A 42 -5.80 9.14 -3.99
CA GLU A 42 -5.42 9.15 -2.57
C GLU A 42 -4.62 7.90 -2.20
N ALA A 43 -5.03 6.72 -2.70
CA ALA A 43 -4.34 5.46 -2.42
C ALA A 43 -2.92 5.47 -3.00
N LEU A 44 -2.76 6.00 -4.22
CA LEU A 44 -1.48 6.15 -4.89
C LEU A 44 -0.57 7.12 -4.14
N ALA A 45 -1.06 8.31 -3.79
CA ALA A 45 -0.28 9.30 -3.06
C ALA A 45 0.21 8.76 -1.70
N LEU A 46 -0.62 7.97 -1.02
CA LEU A 46 -0.26 7.35 0.26
C LEU A 46 0.75 6.21 0.10
N ALA A 47 0.63 5.38 -0.94
CA ALA A 47 1.62 4.35 -1.25
C ALA A 47 3.00 4.99 -1.55
N GLU A 48 3.06 5.98 -2.44
CA GLU A 48 4.29 6.68 -2.80
C GLU A 48 4.92 7.43 -1.62
N ALA A 49 4.10 8.09 -0.78
CA ALA A 49 4.58 8.77 0.41
C ALA A 49 5.19 7.81 1.43
N ARG A 50 4.71 6.56 1.47
CA ARG A 50 5.24 5.52 2.36
C ARG A 50 6.50 4.88 1.82
N GLU A 51 6.61 4.68 0.51
CA GLU A 51 7.85 4.24 -0.13
C GLU A 51 8.99 5.25 0.11
N LYS A 52 8.72 6.55 0.02
CA LYS A 52 9.71 7.62 0.27
C LYS A 52 10.14 7.75 1.74
N GLN A 53 9.40 7.18 2.69
CA GLN A 53 9.75 7.19 4.12
C GLN A 53 10.61 5.98 4.52
N THR A 54 10.73 4.99 3.65
CA THR A 54 11.45 3.73 3.90
C THR A 54 12.80 3.67 3.14
N ASP A 55 13.08 4.66 2.29
CA ASP A 55 14.41 4.95 1.71
C ASP A 55 15.28 5.78 2.67
#